data_AF-A0A800BGX8-F1
#
_entry.id   AF-A0A800BGX8-F1
#
_cell.length_a   1.000
_cell.length_b   1.000
_cell.length_c   1.000
_cell.angle_alpha   90.00
_cell.angle_beta   90.00
_cell.angle_gamma   90.00
#
_symmetry.space_group_name_H-M   'P 1'
#
loop_
_entity.id
_entity.type
_entity.pdbx_description
1 polymer ?
#
loop_
_entity_poly.entity_id
_entity_poly.type
_entity_poly.pdbx_seq_one_letter_code
_entity_poly.pdbx_strand_id
1 'polypeptide(L)'
;MLTITRFSWKKIFLLGISFFSCFLLASQKKTVKTVSIIGAEIVKESLILSAMRTKKSTIFSSQEFDSRILRLDAISVKTLYISNGFLEVSVEDSTRIVDGKVHVFLKISEGKQYF
;
A
#
# COMPACT_ATOMS: atom_id res chain seq x y z
N MET A 1 -20.63 -56.86 22.82
CA MET A 1 -21.15 -56.29 21.55
C MET A 1 -21.28 -54.78 21.72
N LEU A 2 -20.30 -54.07 21.15
CA LEU A 2 -20.20 -52.62 20.85
C LEU A 2 -20.41 -51.56 21.95
N THR A 3 -19.27 -50.98 22.36
CA THR A 3 -19.09 -49.77 23.16
C THR A 3 -19.44 -48.51 22.35
N ILE A 4 -20.48 -47.78 22.75
CA ILE A 4 -20.82 -46.47 22.20
C ILE A 4 -19.94 -45.43 22.89
N THR A 5 -18.94 -44.92 22.18
CA THR A 5 -18.05 -43.87 22.65
C THR A 5 -18.81 -42.53 22.71
N ARG A 6 -18.73 -41.84 23.86
CA ARG A 6 -19.24 -40.47 24.06
C ARG A 6 -18.54 -39.51 23.09
N PHE A 7 -19.18 -39.25 21.95
CA PHE A 7 -18.70 -38.33 20.93
C PHE A 7 -18.83 -36.89 21.45
N SER A 8 -17.70 -36.29 21.80
CA SER A 8 -17.63 -34.98 22.47
C SER A 8 -17.97 -33.83 21.51
N TRP A 9 -19.21 -33.34 21.58
CA TRP A 9 -19.73 -32.15 20.88
C TRP A 9 -18.86 -30.88 21.07
N LYS A 10 -18.07 -30.82 22.15
CA LYS A 10 -17.16 -29.69 22.43
C LYS A 10 -16.07 -29.52 21.37
N LYS A 11 -15.63 -30.61 20.73
CA LYS A 11 -14.56 -30.57 19.71
C LYS A 11 -15.05 -30.06 18.34
N ILE A 12 -16.30 -30.36 17.98
CA ILE A 12 -16.93 -29.86 16.75
C ILE A 12 -17.19 -28.36 16.83
N PHE A 13 -17.53 -27.85 18.02
CA PHE A 13 -17.75 -26.42 18.24
C PHE A 13 -16.46 -25.60 18.12
N LEU A 14 -15.31 -26.13 18.57
CA LEU A 14 -14.00 -25.47 18.46
C LEU A 14 -13.48 -25.38 17.01
N LEU A 15 -13.78 -26.38 16.17
CA LEU A 15 -13.41 -26.38 14.74
C LEU A 15 -14.23 -25.36 13.92
N GLY A 16 -15.52 -25.17 14.25
CA GLY A 16 -16.37 -24.18 13.59
C GLY A 16 -15.93 -22.73 13.84
N ILE A 17 -15.47 -22.42 15.05
CA ILE A 17 -14.95 -21.09 15.43
C ILE A 17 -13.66 -20.76 14.67
N SER A 18 -12.79 -21.75 14.46
CA SER A 18 -11.56 -21.57 13.67
C SER A 18 -11.82 -21.33 12.18
N PHE A 19 -12.96 -21.76 11.64
CA PHE A 19 -13.29 -21.58 10.23
C PHE A 19 -13.97 -20.23 9.98
N PHE A 20 -14.74 -19.74 10.95
CA PHE A 20 -15.44 -18.45 10.86
C PHE A 20 -14.48 -17.24 10.93
N SER A 21 -13.33 -17.39 11.60
CA SER A 21 -12.32 -16.32 11.66
C SER A 21 -11.65 -16.05 10.31
N CYS A 22 -11.60 -17.03 9.41
CA CYS A 22 -10.91 -16.92 8.12
C CYS A 22 -11.70 -16.10 7.08
N PHE A 23 -13.04 -16.07 7.17
CA PHE A 23 -13.89 -15.42 6.16
C PHE A 23 -13.92 -13.88 6.27
N LEU A 24 -13.59 -13.31 7.44
CA LEU A 24 -13.66 -11.86 7.67
C LEU A 24 -12.50 -11.07 7.04
N LEU A 25 -11.51 -11.72 6.43
CA LEU A 25 -10.40 -11.08 5.72
C LEU A 25 -10.67 -10.84 4.23
N ALA A 26 -11.93 -10.76 3.80
CA ALA A 26 -12.26 -10.33 2.44
C ALA A 26 -11.86 -8.85 2.24
N SER A 27 -10.59 -8.61 1.92
CA SER A 27 -10.06 -7.31 1.57
C SER A 27 -10.70 -6.85 0.27
N GLN A 28 -11.55 -5.82 0.36
CA GLN A 28 -12.12 -5.15 -0.81
C GLN A 28 -10.97 -4.73 -1.74
N LYS A 29 -10.97 -5.22 -2.99
CA LYS A 29 -9.96 -4.86 -3.99
C LYS A 29 -10.04 -3.35 -4.23
N LYS A 30 -8.95 -2.65 -3.94
CA LYS A 30 -8.84 -1.20 -4.10
C LYS A 30 -7.99 -0.89 -5.31
N THR A 31 -8.39 0.08 -6.12
CA THR A 31 -7.65 0.44 -7.35
C THR A 31 -7.14 1.88 -7.25
N VAL A 32 -5.89 2.11 -7.65
CA VAL A 32 -5.28 3.45 -7.65
C VAL A 32 -5.85 4.30 -8.78
N LYS A 33 -6.58 5.37 -8.44
CA LYS A 33 -7.19 6.26 -9.42
C LYS A 33 -6.28 7.44 -9.77
N THR A 34 -5.65 8.04 -8.77
CA THR A 34 -4.74 9.18 -8.95
C THR A 34 -3.51 9.05 -8.07
N VAL A 35 -2.39 9.57 -8.57
CA VAL A 35 -1.16 9.79 -7.83
C VAL A 35 -0.85 11.28 -7.97
N SER A 36 -0.78 11.99 -6.84
CA SER A 36 -0.50 13.42 -6.79
C SER A 36 0.78 13.65 -6.02
N ILE A 37 1.74 14.33 -6.64
CA ILE A 37 3.01 14.69 -6.01
C ILE A 37 2.93 16.18 -5.61
N ILE A 38 3.28 16.48 -4.37
CA ILE A 38 3.19 17.81 -3.77
C ILE A 38 4.56 18.18 -3.22
N GLY A 39 5.06 19.39 -3.53
CA GLY A 39 6.34 19.88 -3.02
C GLY A 39 7.57 19.34 -3.76
N ALA A 40 7.41 18.89 -5.00
CA ALA A 40 8.50 18.62 -5.92
C ALA A 40 8.69 19.85 -6.82
N GLU A 41 9.67 20.70 -6.53
CA GLU A 41 9.96 21.92 -7.29
C GLU A 41 11.22 21.77 -8.13
N ILE A 42 12.26 21.14 -7.58
CA ILE A 42 13.56 21.02 -8.24
C ILE A 42 13.65 19.73 -9.06
N VAL A 43 13.19 18.61 -8.51
CA VAL A 43 13.24 17.31 -9.21
C VAL A 43 11.98 17.12 -10.07
N LYS A 44 12.18 16.75 -11.34
CA LYS A 44 11.09 16.53 -12.30
C LYS A 44 10.15 15.43 -11.81
N GLU A 45 8.84 15.70 -11.89
CA GLU A 45 7.79 14.75 -11.51
C GLU A 45 7.90 13.41 -12.26
N SER A 46 8.30 13.43 -13.53
CA SER A 46 8.50 12.20 -14.32
C SER A 46 9.59 11.29 -13.75
N LEU A 47 10.65 11.87 -13.18
CA LEU A 47 11.73 11.12 -12.55
C LEU A 47 11.23 10.45 -11.26
N ILE A 48 10.45 11.18 -10.47
CA ILE A 48 9.81 10.66 -9.23
C ILE A 48 8.88 9.51 -9.58
N LEU A 49 8.00 9.71 -10.57
CA LEU A 49 7.07 8.68 -11.04
C LEU A 49 7.79 7.45 -11.64
N SER A 50 9.00 7.63 -12.18
CA SER A 50 9.81 6.51 -12.68
C SER A 50 10.43 5.67 -11.57
N ALA A 51 10.74 6.28 -10.41
CA ALA A 51 11.24 5.58 -9.24
C ALA A 51 10.13 4.85 -8.46
N MET A 52 8.86 5.27 -8.65
CA MET A 52 7.71 4.63 -8.04
C MET A 52 7.23 3.41 -8.84
N ARG A 53 6.87 2.35 -8.13
CA ARG A 53 6.24 1.14 -8.69
C ARG A 53 4.73 1.28 -8.78
N THR A 54 4.12 2.00 -7.84
CA THR A 54 2.68 2.31 -7.84
C THR A 54 2.37 3.22 -9.02
N LYS A 55 1.58 2.71 -9.97
CA LYS A 55 1.14 3.48 -11.14
C LYS A 55 -0.35 3.75 -11.10
N LYS A 56 -0.76 4.87 -11.69
CA LYS A 56 -2.18 5.16 -11.91
C LYS A 56 -2.81 4.03 -12.73
N SER A 57 -3.98 3.57 -12.29
CA SER A 57 -4.74 2.60 -13.05
C SER A 57 -5.17 3.24 -14.38
N THR A 58 -4.64 2.69 -15.46
CA THR A 58 -4.92 3.13 -16.84
C THR A 58 -5.73 2.02 -17.53
N ILE A 59 -6.39 2.33 -18.65
CA ILE A 59 -7.19 1.37 -19.44
C ILE A 59 -6.46 0.04 -19.72
N PHE A 60 -5.12 0.06 -19.82
CA PHE A 60 -4.29 -1.11 -20.11
C PHE A 60 -3.53 -1.67 -18.90
N SER A 61 -3.65 -1.06 -17.71
CA SER A 61 -2.95 -1.52 -16.50
C SER A 61 -3.77 -1.17 -15.27
N SER A 62 -4.48 -2.17 -14.74
CA SER A 62 -5.17 -2.05 -13.45
C SER A 62 -4.37 -2.77 -12.39
N GLN A 63 -3.62 -2.00 -11.60
CA GLN A 63 -2.89 -2.51 -10.44
C GLN A 63 -3.78 -2.41 -9.20
N GLU A 64 -3.83 -3.49 -8.44
CA GLU A 64 -4.43 -3.48 -7.11
C GLU A 64 -3.56 -2.64 -6.17
N PHE A 65 -4.20 -1.77 -5.39
CA PHE A 65 -3.51 -0.91 -4.45
C PHE A 65 -2.99 -1.75 -3.27
N ASP A 66 -1.68 -1.75 -3.09
CA ASP A 66 -1.03 -2.27 -1.89
C ASP A 66 -0.32 -1.13 -1.16
N SER A 67 -0.73 -0.87 0.08
CA SER A 67 -0.10 0.14 0.93
C SER A 67 1.38 -0.17 1.23
N ARG A 68 1.78 -1.44 1.17
CA ARG A 68 3.19 -1.84 1.36
C ARG A 68 4.04 -1.37 0.18
N ILE A 69 3.53 -1.51 -1.04
CA ILE A 69 4.21 -1.02 -2.24
C ILE A 69 4.33 0.49 -2.18
N LEU A 70 3.27 1.21 -1.79
CA LEU A 70 3.32 2.67 -1.63
C LEU A 70 4.40 3.13 -0.62
N ARG A 71 4.52 2.43 0.51
CA ARG A 71 5.57 2.73 1.49
C ARG A 71 6.98 2.49 0.95
N LEU A 72 7.16 1.39 0.21
CA LEU A 72 8.44 1.13 -0.48
C LEU A 72 8.74 2.20 -1.53
N ASP A 73 7.72 2.67 -2.25
CA ASP A 73 7.88 3.75 -3.22
C ASP A 73 8.31 5.06 -2.56
N ALA A 74 7.74 5.41 -1.40
CA ALA A 74 8.17 6.59 -0.64
C ALA A 74 9.66 6.49 -0.24
N ILE A 75 10.13 5.30 0.14
CA ILE A 75 11.54 5.04 0.42
C ILE A 75 12.38 5.20 -0.86
N SER A 76 11.95 4.61 -1.98
CA SER A 76 12.65 4.72 -3.26
C SER A 76 12.75 6.17 -3.75
N VAL A 77 11.69 6.95 -3.60
CA VAL A 77 11.70 8.40 -3.88
C VAL A 77 12.67 9.11 -2.95
N LYS A 78 12.65 8.82 -1.65
CA LYS A 78 13.62 9.40 -0.70
C LYS A 78 15.06 9.12 -1.11
N THR A 79 15.36 7.87 -1.51
CA THR A 79 16.69 7.48 -2.00
C THR A 79 17.07 8.21 -3.27
N LEU A 80 16.13 8.40 -4.21
CA LEU A 80 16.35 9.19 -5.42
C LEU A 80 16.80 10.61 -5.06
N TYR A 81 16.09 11.29 -4.16
CA TYR A 81 16.46 12.64 -3.72
C TYR A 81 17.82 12.70 -3.02
N ILE A 82 18.11 11.75 -2.12
CA ILE A 82 19.42 11.66 -1.47
C ILE A 82 20.54 11.49 -2.49
N SER A 83 20.33 10.64 -3.51
CA SER A 83 21.32 10.44 -4.59
C SER A 83 21.54 11.68 -5.47
N ASN A 84 20.60 12.62 -5.47
CA ASN A 84 20.70 13.91 -6.15
C ASN A 84 21.17 15.05 -5.20
N GLY A 85 21.64 14.73 -3.99
CA GLY A 85 22.23 15.72 -3.07
C GLY A 85 21.26 16.36 -2.08
N PHE A 86 20.02 15.89 -1.99
CA PHE A 86 19.03 16.37 -1.01
C PHE A 86 19.05 15.51 0.25
N LEU A 87 19.94 15.84 1.20
CA LEU A 87 20.15 15.04 2.41
C LEU A 87 19.02 15.20 3.45
N GLU A 88 18.38 16.37 3.46
CA GLU A 88 17.31 16.73 4.39
C GLU A 88 15.90 16.42 3.86
N VAL A 89 15.82 15.63 2.79
CA VAL A 89 14.54 15.33 2.15
C VAL A 89 13.61 14.55 3.11
N SER A 90 12.37 15.00 3.19
CA SER A 90 11.28 14.27 3.84
C SER A 90 10.22 13.88 2.81
N VAL A 91 9.77 12.63 2.86
CA VAL A 91 8.74 12.08 1.97
C VAL A 91 7.66 11.45 2.83
N GLU A 92 6.45 11.99 2.75
CA GLU A 92 5.27 11.52 3.47
C GLU A 92 4.27 10.94 2.46
N ASP A 93 3.88 9.67 2.65
CA ASP A 93 2.81 9.05 1.90
C ASP A 93 1.47 9.21 2.62
N SER A 94 0.44 9.58 1.87
CA SER A 94 -0.93 9.60 2.39
C SER A 94 -1.91 9.11 1.33
N THR A 95 -3.01 8.51 1.80
CA THR A 95 -4.02 7.95 0.91
C THR A 95 -5.42 8.36 1.35
N ARG A 96 -6.28 8.61 0.36
CA ARG A 96 -7.72 8.81 0.56
C ARG A 96 -8.47 7.79 -0.27
N ILE A 97 -9.47 7.17 0.34
CA ILE A 97 -10.32 6.20 -0.32
C ILE A 97 -11.69 6.83 -0.51
N VAL A 98 -12.13 6.96 -1.75
CA VAL A 98 -13.44 7.48 -2.14
C VAL A 98 -14.06 6.50 -3.12
N ASP A 99 -15.25 5.96 -2.79
CA ASP A 99 -15.98 5.02 -3.65
C ASP A 99 -15.14 3.80 -4.13
N GLY A 100 -14.32 3.23 -3.25
CA GLY A 100 -13.44 2.10 -3.57
C GLY A 100 -12.21 2.44 -4.43
N LYS A 101 -12.05 3.73 -4.79
CA LYS A 101 -10.89 4.25 -5.52
C LYS A 101 -9.90 4.89 -4.55
N VAL A 102 -8.62 4.61 -4.77
CA VAL A 102 -7.53 5.14 -3.95
C VAL A 102 -6.92 6.33 -4.64
N HIS A 103 -6.90 7.45 -3.92
CA HIS A 103 -6.18 8.66 -4.26
C HIS A 103 -4.91 8.69 -3.42
N VAL A 104 -3.76 8.60 -4.07
CA VAL A 104 -2.44 8.62 -3.44
C VAL A 104 -1.89 10.04 -3.50
N PHE A 105 -1.39 10.51 -2.36
CA PHE A 105 -0.71 11.80 -2.25
C PHE A 105 0.69 11.55 -1.69
N LEU A 106 1.70 12.03 -2.41
CA LEU A 106 3.08 11.99 -1.99
C LEU A 106 3.52 13.42 -1.71
N LYS A 107 3.71 13.74 -0.43
CA LYS A 107 4.19 15.06 -0.01
C LYS A 107 5.70 14.99 0.19
N ILE A 108 6.40 15.84 -0.53
CA ILE A 108 7.86 15.90 -0.54
C ILE A 108 8.27 17.26 0.01
N SER A 109 9.24 17.26 0.91
CA SER A 109 9.95 18.44 1.36
C SER A 109 11.40 18.25 0.96
N GLU A 110 11.83 18.86 -0.15
CA GLU A 110 13.14 18.64 -0.76
C GLU A 110 14.29 19.07 0.16
N GLY A 111 14.13 20.20 0.87
CA GLY A 111 15.18 20.77 1.71
C GLY A 111 16.29 21.41 0.88
N LYS A 112 17.52 21.45 1.43
CA LYS A 112 18.68 22.01 0.73
C LYS A 112 19.37 20.97 -0.14
N GLN A 113 19.79 21.40 -1.33
CA GLN A 113 20.65 20.63 -2.21
C GLN A 113 22.12 20.93 -1.88
N TYR A 114 22.92 19.87 -1.68
CA TYR A 114 24.32 19.97 -1.30
C TYR A 114 25.32 19.69 -2.42
N PHE A 115 24.87 19.09 -3.53
CA PHE A 115 25.68 18.67 -4.68
C PHE A 115 25.12 19.16 -6.00
#